data_AF-A0A2N5ZVV7-F1
#
_entry.id   AF-A0A2N5ZVV7-F1
#
_cell.length_a   1.000
_cell.length_b   1.000
_cell.length_c   1.000
_cell.angle_alpha   90.00
_cell.angle_beta   90.00
_cell.angle_gamma   90.00
#
_symmetry.space_group_name_H-M   'P 1'
#
loop_
_entity.id
_entity.type
_entity.pdbx_description
1 polymer ?
#
loop_
_entity_poly.entity_id
_entity_poly.type
_entity_poly.pdbx_seq_one_letter_code
_entity_poly.pdbx_strand_id
1 'polypeptide(L)'
;MKSPFKFLDSYTKEDSSIFFGREKETEELYRKIFENKTLLVYGVSGTGKTSIINCGLANKFNEADWLPVTIRRNQNMVESFYAALHKLSPDVKDKGKRDAKAFIKLLQSVYLDHFKPVYLLFDQFEELFIFGDE
;
A
#
# COMPACT_ATOMS: atom_id res chain seq x y z
N MET A 1 -17.64 15.85 -17.06
CA MET A 1 -16.62 15.78 -18.12
C MET A 1 -15.33 15.30 -17.45
N LYS A 2 -14.79 14.12 -17.80
CA LYS A 2 -13.53 13.62 -17.21
C LYS A 2 -12.39 14.41 -17.85
N SER A 3 -11.60 15.14 -17.05
CA SER A 3 -10.41 15.84 -17.54
C SER A 3 -9.41 14.82 -18.11
N PRO A 4 -8.76 15.09 -19.26
CA PRO A 4 -7.71 14.20 -19.78
C PRO A 4 -6.41 14.27 -18.96
N PHE A 5 -6.26 15.26 -18.08
CA PHE A 5 -5.09 15.44 -17.22
C PHE A 5 -5.39 15.05 -15.77
N LYS A 6 -4.53 14.20 -15.20
CA LYS A 6 -4.58 13.75 -13.79
C LYS A 6 -3.94 14.72 -12.78
N PHE A 7 -3.27 15.78 -13.24
CA PHE A 7 -2.59 16.75 -12.37
C PHE A 7 -1.73 16.08 -11.27
N LEU A 8 -2.09 16.30 -9.99
CA LEU A 8 -1.39 15.77 -8.81
C LEU A 8 -1.93 14.41 -8.35
N ASP A 9 -2.99 13.90 -8.97
CA ASP A 9 -3.55 12.60 -8.62
C ASP A 9 -2.56 11.50 -9.00
N SER A 10 -2.38 10.54 -8.09
CA SER A 10 -1.58 9.36 -8.40
C SER A 10 -2.24 8.53 -9.50
N TYR A 11 -1.42 7.95 -10.38
CA TYR A 11 -1.88 6.95 -11.33
C TYR A 11 -2.24 5.65 -10.59
N THR A 12 -3.31 5.01 -11.02
CA THR A 12 -3.83 3.74 -10.48
C THR A 12 -3.72 2.67 -11.55
N LYS A 13 -4.10 1.42 -11.21
CA LYS A 13 -3.99 0.28 -12.12
C LYS A 13 -4.70 0.54 -13.45
N GLU A 14 -5.83 1.24 -13.41
CA GLU A 14 -6.69 1.57 -14.54
C GLU A 14 -6.09 2.60 -15.50
N ASP A 15 -5.07 3.36 -15.09
CA ASP A 15 -4.43 4.37 -15.94
C ASP A 15 -3.21 3.83 -16.70
N SER A 16 -3.03 2.51 -16.74
CA SER A 16 -1.84 1.88 -17.35
C SER A 16 -1.58 2.33 -18.79
N SER A 17 -2.63 2.60 -19.58
CA SER A 17 -2.52 3.05 -20.97
C SER A 17 -1.88 4.43 -21.14
N ILE A 18 -1.84 5.23 -20.07
CA ILE A 18 -1.28 6.59 -20.05
C ILE A 18 -0.13 6.74 -19.04
N PHE A 19 0.37 5.63 -18.48
CA PHE A 19 1.50 5.61 -17.55
C PHE A 19 2.78 5.15 -18.26
N PHE A 20 3.69 6.08 -18.55
CA PHE A 20 4.90 5.85 -19.34
C PHE A 20 6.15 6.48 -18.70
N GLY A 21 7.34 6.00 -19.08
CA GLY A 21 8.64 6.57 -18.69
C GLY A 21 9.13 6.13 -17.31
N ARG A 22 8.51 5.09 -16.73
CA ARG A 22 8.85 4.50 -15.42
C ARG A 22 9.02 2.98 -15.49
N GLU A 23 9.23 2.45 -16.69
CA GLU A 23 9.27 1.01 -16.95
C GLU A 23 10.46 0.36 -16.23
N LYS A 24 11.62 1.03 -16.26
CA LYS A 24 12.85 0.52 -15.61
C LYS A 24 12.71 0.51 -14.09
N GLU A 25 12.23 1.59 -13.49
CA GLU A 25 12.01 1.67 -12.04
C GLU A 25 10.93 0.69 -11.59
N THR A 26 9.89 0.47 -12.41
CA THR A 26 8.83 -0.49 -12.11
C THR A 26 9.38 -1.90 -12.09
N GLU A 27 10.20 -2.27 -13.08
CA GLU A 27 10.83 -3.59 -13.16
C GLU A 27 11.79 -3.83 -11.99
N GLU A 28 12.60 -2.82 -11.64
CA GLU A 28 13.50 -2.90 -10.49
C GLU A 28 12.74 -3.08 -9.18
N LEU A 29 11.65 -2.33 -8.97
CA LEU A 29 10.80 -2.44 -7.79
C LEU A 29 10.13 -3.82 -7.72
N TYR A 30 9.61 -4.32 -8.85
CA TYR A 30 9.00 -5.64 -8.95
C TYR A 30 10.01 -6.74 -8.60
N ARG A 31 11.24 -6.70 -9.12
CA ARG A 31 12.27 -7.68 -8.74
C ARG A 31 12.60 -7.64 -7.25
N LYS A 32 12.83 -6.44 -6.71
CA LYS A 32 13.23 -6.25 -5.31
C LYS A 32 12.19 -6.76 -4.33
N ILE A 33 10.90 -6.77 -4.68
CA ILE A 33 9.82 -7.19 -3.77
C ILE A 33 9.81 -8.69 -3.50
N PHE A 34 10.37 -9.49 -4.42
CA PHE A 34 10.54 -10.93 -4.21
C PHE A 34 11.85 -11.26 -3.48
N GLU A 35 12.85 -10.38 -3.57
CA GLU A 35 14.13 -10.53 -2.89
C GLU A 35 14.06 -10.10 -1.41
N ASN A 36 13.13 -9.20 -1.07
CA ASN A 36 13.08 -8.55 0.24
C ASN A 36 11.67 -8.55 0.83
N LYS A 37 11.56 -8.79 2.14
CA LYS A 37 10.29 -8.69 2.88
C LYS A 37 9.86 -7.24 3.14
N THR A 38 10.80 -6.30 3.09
CA THR A 38 10.60 -4.89 3.35
C THR A 38 11.38 -4.07 2.33
N LEU A 39 10.75 -3.05 1.76
CA LEU A 39 11.35 -2.13 0.81
C LEU A 39 11.01 -0.69 1.18
N LEU A 40 12.00 0.19 1.03
CA LEU A 40 11.83 1.63 1.17
C LEU A 40 11.92 2.27 -0.21
N VAL A 41 10.84 2.93 -0.64
CA VAL A 41 10.79 3.74 -1.86
C VAL A 41 10.84 5.21 -1.47
N TYR A 42 11.87 5.93 -1.90
CA TYR A 42 12.09 7.32 -1.53
C TYR A 42 12.40 8.20 -2.75
N GLY A 43 12.30 9.52 -2.55
CA GLY A 43 12.49 10.53 -3.59
C GLY A 43 11.71 11.79 -3.26
N VAL A 44 12.00 12.88 -3.98
CA VAL A 44 11.36 14.19 -3.77
C VAL A 44 9.81 14.09 -3.83
N SER A 45 9.10 14.96 -3.12
CA SER A 45 7.64 15.02 -3.21
C SER A 45 7.19 15.28 -4.65
N GLY A 46 6.08 14.69 -5.07
CA GLY A 46 5.55 14.85 -6.43
C GLY A 46 6.27 14.07 -7.53
N THR A 47 7.31 13.28 -7.24
CA THR A 47 8.03 12.50 -8.28
C THR A 47 7.28 11.26 -8.79
N GLY A 48 6.10 10.97 -8.23
CA GLY A 48 5.25 9.84 -8.66
C GLY A 48 5.51 8.52 -7.93
N LYS A 49 6.04 8.53 -6.70
CA LYS A 49 6.25 7.33 -5.88
C LYS A 49 4.97 6.50 -5.67
N THR A 50 3.88 7.16 -5.32
CA THR A 50 2.58 6.50 -5.17
C THR A 50 2.08 5.96 -6.52
N SER A 51 2.30 6.70 -7.61
CA SER A 51 1.93 6.28 -8.98
C SER A 51 2.70 5.05 -9.44
N ILE A 52 4.01 4.97 -9.19
CA ILE A 52 4.79 3.78 -9.57
C ILE A 52 4.36 2.53 -8.79
N ILE A 53 3.92 2.67 -7.54
CA ILE A 53 3.39 1.56 -6.75
C ILE A 53 1.98 1.17 -7.23
N ASN A 54 1.06 2.13 -7.30
CA ASN A 54 -0.36 1.88 -7.56
C ASN A 54 -0.69 1.59 -9.03
N CYS A 55 0.15 2.05 -9.96
CA CYS A 55 0.00 1.77 -11.39
C CYS A 55 1.08 0.82 -11.88
N GLY A 56 2.36 1.24 -11.83
CA GLY A 56 3.47 0.46 -12.38
C GLY A 56 3.55 -0.95 -11.77
N LEU A 57 3.83 -1.02 -10.48
CA LEU A 57 4.00 -2.27 -9.74
C LEU A 57 2.70 -3.08 -9.70
N ALA A 58 1.56 -2.46 -9.39
CA ALA A 58 0.28 -3.15 -9.33
C ALA A 58 -0.11 -3.83 -10.66
N ASN A 59 0.31 -3.29 -11.81
CA ASN A 59 0.10 -3.91 -13.12
C ASN A 59 1.10 -5.04 -13.45
N LYS A 60 2.18 -5.21 -12.66
CA LYS A 60 3.09 -6.36 -12.80
C LYS A 60 2.55 -7.63 -12.13
N PHE A 61 1.58 -7.50 -11.23
CA PHE A 61 0.96 -8.63 -10.56
C PHE A 61 -0.35 -9.05 -11.25
N ASN A 62 -0.59 -10.36 -11.26
CA ASN A 62 -1.92 -10.88 -11.52
C ASN A 62 -2.86 -10.50 -10.36
N GLU A 63 -4.16 -10.41 -10.64
CA GLU A 63 -5.14 -10.10 -9.60
C GLU A 63 -5.16 -11.11 -8.45
N ALA A 64 -4.79 -12.36 -8.70
CA ALA A 64 -4.70 -13.41 -7.68
C ALA A 64 -3.49 -13.25 -6.73
N ASP A 65 -2.45 -12.51 -7.15
CA ASP A 65 -1.16 -12.46 -6.45
C ASP A 65 -0.93 -11.15 -5.70
N TRP A 66 -1.90 -10.23 -5.68
CA TRP A 66 -1.73 -8.87 -5.17
C TRP A 66 -2.93 -8.41 -4.36
N LEU A 67 -2.74 -8.30 -3.04
CA LEU A 67 -3.66 -7.63 -2.13
C LEU A 67 -2.96 -6.45 -1.45
N PRO A 68 -3.01 -5.23 -2.03
CA PRO A 68 -2.40 -4.05 -1.45
C PRO A 68 -3.25 -3.50 -0.32
N VAL A 69 -2.61 -3.20 0.81
CA VAL A 69 -3.22 -2.50 1.94
C VAL A 69 -2.48 -1.20 2.14
N THR A 70 -3.04 -0.11 1.61
CA THR A 70 -2.46 1.22 1.76
C THR A 70 -2.77 1.80 3.12
N ILE A 71 -1.72 2.19 3.84
CA ILE A 71 -1.77 2.73 5.18
C ILE A 71 -1.03 4.07 5.17
N ARG A 72 -1.72 5.12 5.59
CA ARG A 72 -1.14 6.43 5.91
C ARG A 72 -1.34 6.68 7.39
N ARG A 73 -0.45 7.46 7.99
CA ARG A 73 -0.48 7.73 9.43
C ARG A 73 -1.80 8.34 9.87
N ASN A 74 -2.29 9.36 9.16
CA ASN A 74 -3.36 10.24 9.64
C ASN A 74 -3.04 10.76 11.06
N GLN A 75 -3.97 10.64 12.00
CA GLN A 75 -3.73 11.02 13.41
C GLN A 75 -2.82 10.00 14.12
N ASN A 76 -3.04 8.70 13.89
CA ASN A 76 -2.31 7.62 14.54
C ASN A 76 -2.12 6.44 13.57
N MET A 77 -0.88 5.99 13.40
CA MET A 77 -0.52 4.92 12.46
C MET A 77 -1.09 3.56 12.87
N VAL A 78 -1.11 3.24 14.16
CA VAL A 78 -1.65 1.98 14.66
C VAL A 78 -3.14 1.92 14.35
N GLU A 79 -3.90 2.96 14.68
CA GLU A 79 -5.34 2.99 14.37
C GLU A 79 -5.60 2.96 12.86
N SER A 80 -4.83 3.69 12.06
CA SER A 80 -4.94 3.65 10.59
C SER A 80 -4.66 2.26 10.02
N PHE A 81 -3.69 1.55 10.59
CA PHE A 81 -3.38 0.16 10.23
C PHE A 81 -4.57 -0.76 10.51
N TYR A 82 -5.10 -0.75 11.74
CA TYR A 82 -6.24 -1.61 12.11
C TYR A 82 -7.47 -1.27 11.27
N ALA A 83 -7.75 0.01 11.05
CA ALA A 83 -8.85 0.45 10.20
C ALA A 83 -8.70 -0.04 8.75
N ALA A 84 -7.49 -0.03 8.18
CA ALA A 84 -7.25 -0.51 6.83
C ALA A 84 -7.50 -2.03 6.70
N LEU A 85 -7.04 -2.83 7.67
CA LEU A 85 -7.27 -4.28 7.63
C LEU A 85 -8.72 -4.67 7.97
N HIS A 86 -9.39 -3.99 8.91
CA HIS A 86 -10.78 -4.27 9.23
C HIS A 86 -11.72 -4.01 8.05
N LYS A 87 -11.38 -3.07 7.15
CA LYS A 87 -12.13 -2.89 5.89
C LYS A 87 -12.05 -4.12 4.98
N LEU A 88 -10.97 -4.89 5.05
CA LEU A 88 -10.76 -6.10 4.25
C LEU A 88 -11.26 -7.37 4.93
N SER A 89 -11.43 -7.36 6.25
CA SER A 89 -11.94 -8.47 7.06
C SER A 89 -12.94 -7.94 8.12
N PRO A 90 -14.16 -7.55 7.69
CA PRO A 90 -15.14 -6.89 8.56
C PRO A 90 -15.73 -7.80 9.64
N ASP A 91 -15.69 -9.12 9.43
CA ASP A 91 -16.24 -10.10 10.38
C ASP A 91 -15.36 -10.30 11.63
N VAL A 92 -14.10 -9.83 11.56
CA VAL A 92 -13.20 -9.86 12.72
C VAL A 92 -13.59 -8.76 13.69
N LYS A 93 -14.20 -9.15 14.81
CA LYS A 93 -14.54 -8.23 15.91
C LYS A 93 -13.28 -7.52 16.42
N ASP A 94 -13.27 -6.19 16.32
CA ASP A 94 -12.26 -5.37 16.99
C ASP A 94 -12.47 -5.45 18.51
N LYS A 95 -11.48 -5.98 19.22
CA LYS A 95 -11.49 -6.10 20.69
C LYS A 95 -10.79 -4.92 21.38
N GLY A 96 -10.39 -3.89 20.63
CA GLY A 96 -9.64 -2.73 21.15
C GLY A 96 -8.21 -3.06 21.60
N LYS A 97 -7.77 -4.31 21.44
CA LYS A 97 -6.41 -4.71 21.82
C LYS A 97 -5.45 -4.40 20.68
N ARG A 98 -4.45 -3.57 20.96
CA ARG A 98 -3.44 -3.12 19.99
C ARG A 98 -2.08 -3.71 20.36
N ASP A 99 -1.93 -5.03 20.18
CA ASP A 99 -0.66 -5.74 20.41
C ASP A 99 -0.25 -6.57 19.19
N ALA A 100 0.99 -7.08 19.20
CA ALA A 100 1.52 -7.89 18.10
C ALA A 100 0.68 -9.14 17.80
N LYS A 101 0.03 -9.72 18.82
CA LYS A 101 -0.80 -10.92 18.64
C LYS A 101 -2.12 -10.59 17.92
N ALA A 102 -2.77 -9.48 18.29
CA ALA A 102 -3.95 -8.98 17.62
C ALA A 102 -3.63 -8.62 16.16
N PHE A 103 -2.47 -8.00 15.93
CA PHE A 103 -1.97 -7.66 14.60
C PHE A 103 -1.81 -8.89 13.70
N ILE A 104 -1.08 -9.91 14.17
CA ILE A 104 -0.88 -11.16 13.41
C ILE A 104 -2.21 -11.85 13.13
N LYS A 105 -3.12 -11.89 14.11
CA LYS A 105 -4.44 -12.52 13.94
C LYS A 105 -5.28 -11.83 12.87
N LEU A 106 -5.26 -10.50 12.83
CA LEU A 106 -6.00 -9.75 11.83
C LEU A 106 -5.43 -9.96 10.42
N LEU A 107 -4.10 -9.94 10.27
CA LEU A 107 -3.44 -10.28 9.00
C LEU A 107 -3.74 -11.69 8.54
N GLN A 108 -3.74 -12.67 9.45
CA GLN A 108 -4.13 -14.05 9.14
C GLN A 108 -5.57 -14.13 8.66
N SER A 109 -6.48 -13.36 9.26
CA SER A 109 -7.90 -13.34 8.85
C SER A 109 -8.04 -12.74 7.46
N VAL A 110 -7.39 -11.61 7.17
CA VAL A 110 -7.35 -11.02 5.82
C VAL A 110 -6.77 -12.00 4.80
N TYR A 111 -5.71 -12.73 5.14
CA TYR A 111 -5.15 -13.75 4.26
C TYR A 111 -6.15 -14.89 4.00
N LEU A 112 -6.88 -15.37 5.01
CA LEU A 112 -7.86 -16.45 4.87
C LEU A 112 -9.14 -16.03 4.14
N ASP A 113 -9.51 -14.76 4.19
CA ASP A 113 -10.70 -14.25 3.49
C ASP A 113 -10.43 -14.06 1.98
N HIS A 114 -9.21 -13.68 1.62
CA HIS A 114 -8.85 -13.32 0.24
C HIS A 114 -8.02 -14.37 -0.49
N PHE A 115 -7.29 -15.22 0.25
CA PHE A 115 -6.32 -16.20 -0.29
C PHE A 115 -5.24 -15.57 -1.19
N LYS A 116 -4.82 -14.34 -0.88
CA LYS A 116 -3.78 -13.60 -1.62
C LYS A 116 -2.64 -13.16 -0.71
N PRO A 117 -1.40 -13.07 -1.20
CA PRO A 117 -0.32 -12.40 -0.48
C PRO A 117 -0.69 -10.95 -0.15
N VAL A 118 -0.53 -10.56 1.12
CA VAL A 118 -0.88 -9.23 1.61
C VAL A 118 0.34 -8.32 1.53
N TYR A 119 0.23 -7.21 0.79
CA TYR A 119 1.27 -6.19 0.66
C TYR A 119 0.90 -4.95 1.46
N LEU A 120 1.61 -4.70 2.55
CA LEU A 120 1.41 -3.52 3.38
C LEU A 120 2.15 -2.33 2.77
N LEU A 121 1.42 -1.33 2.30
CA LEU A 121 1.96 -0.14 1.65
C LEU A 121 1.85 1.05 2.60
N PHE A 122 2.95 1.38 3.27
CA PHE A 122 3.03 2.56 4.13
C PHE A 122 3.40 3.78 3.29
N ASP A 123 2.41 4.58 2.94
CA ASP A 123 2.61 5.82 2.16
C ASP A 123 2.82 7.00 3.10
N GLN A 124 3.65 7.97 2.67
CA GLN A 124 4.07 9.12 3.50
C GLN A 124 4.65 8.70 4.87
N PHE A 125 5.49 7.66 4.89
CA PHE A 125 6.05 7.09 6.11
C PHE A 125 6.86 8.11 6.95
N GLU A 126 7.39 9.15 6.31
CA GLU A 126 8.07 10.27 6.97
C GLU A 126 7.21 10.99 8.03
N GLU A 127 5.88 10.94 7.91
CA GLU A 127 4.96 11.56 8.88
C GLU A 127 5.09 10.98 10.29
N LEU A 128 5.59 9.73 10.43
CA LEU A 128 5.89 9.15 11.73
C LEU A 128 7.01 9.89 12.45
N PHE A 129 8.03 10.33 11.72
CA PHE A 129 9.17 11.03 12.30
C PHE A 129 8.88 12.52 12.53
N ILE A 130 8.00 13.11 11.74
CA ILE A 130 7.67 14.53 11.82
C ILE A 130 6.67 14.80 12.95
N PHE A 131 5.65 13.95 13.08
CA PHE A 131 4.53 14.21 14.00
C PHE A 131 4.44 13.16 15.12
N GLY A 132 5.36 12.19 15.17
CA GLY A 132 5.27 11.07 16.12
C GLY A 132 5.47 11.55 17.55
N ASP A 133 4.60 11.10 18.44
CA ASP A 133 4.87 11.10 19.87
C ASP A 133 5.57 9.77 20.20
N GLU A 134 6.46 9.75 21.21
CA GLU A 134 7.30 8.59 21.60
C GLU A 134 6.53 7.26 21.75
#